data_AF-A0A3E0NFN7-F1
#
_entry.id   AF-A0A3E0NFN7-F1
#
_cell.length_a   1.000
_cell.length_b   1.000
_cell.length_c   1.000
_cell.angle_alpha   90.00
_cell.angle_beta   90.00
_cell.angle_gamma   90.00
#
_symmetry.space_group_name_H-M   'P 1'
#
loop_
_entity.id
_entity.type
_entity.pdbx_description
1 polymer ?
#
loop_
_entity_poly.entity_id
_entity_poly.type
_entity_poly.pdbx_seq_one_letter_code
_entity_poly.pdbx_strand_id
1 'polypeptide(L)'
;MITARLGLRARLYLASGSILLLFAFNVGTHLWGSYARSESVLAYRDATEATTLVRNIEQGLATENQRVQVLAALRETNAPIGETQREQANAELTAISDQLRALGGLSNTETEEAFRAFYKPAADLLSEWMLFYSNYNDVTVSTSLSPNIYDRTVQQLRALSDQHNNVALERSAVIDNTIQLTDRITIIAFISSITITLILILTLIRSTNASLFRLRVGVEKFGAGDLTHRIDENRDAGEIANLAQTFNEMSASLQTAMSDLDDARSDAEAANEAKSMFLANVSHELRTPLNAIIGYSEMLQDELSDGIEIDRDQFNHDLTTIIFSGRQLLALINDILDLSKIETGKMSVSFEPFNAAGLVVQVCDALSPLLAQNHNKLDLQVEGAKNVEVASDAAKVQQILTNLFSNACKFTKNGVITVVAKIEENQLLLSVADSGIGMTEE
;
A
#
# COMPACT_ATOMS: atom_id res chain seq x y z
N MET A 1 20.37 -10.78 8.52
CA MET A 1 19.04 -11.09 9.06
C MET A 1 18.00 -10.38 8.20
N ILE A 2 17.27 -11.15 7.40
CA ILE A 2 16.23 -10.68 6.49
C ILE A 2 15.03 -10.30 7.37
N THR A 3 14.92 -9.03 7.75
CA THR A 3 13.64 -8.51 8.24
C THR A 3 12.75 -8.39 7.01
N ALA A 4 11.77 -9.28 6.90
CA ALA A 4 10.65 -9.09 5.98
C ALA A 4 10.14 -7.66 6.21
N ARG A 5 10.31 -6.78 5.22
CA ARG A 5 9.90 -5.38 5.34
C ARG A 5 8.39 -5.38 5.45
N LEU A 6 7.89 -5.24 6.67
CA LEU A 6 6.46 -5.19 6.95
C LEU A 6 5.88 -3.88 6.40
N GLY A 7 4.66 -3.94 5.86
CA GLY A 7 3.86 -2.78 5.51
C GLY A 7 3.54 -1.90 6.72
N LEU A 8 3.05 -0.68 6.48
CA LEU A 8 2.71 0.29 7.52
C LEU A 8 1.68 -0.29 8.49
N ARG A 9 0.58 -0.88 7.98
CA ARG A 9 -0.46 -1.47 8.84
C ARG A 9 0.10 -2.64 9.65
N ALA A 10 0.91 -3.49 9.04
CA ALA A 10 1.50 -4.63 9.74
C ALA A 10 2.44 -4.20 10.87
N ARG A 11 3.24 -3.15 10.67
CA ARG A 11 4.03 -2.53 11.75
C ARG A 11 3.15 -1.96 12.85
N LEU A 12 2.06 -1.29 12.48
CA LEU A 12 1.12 -0.70 13.43
C LEU A 12 0.40 -1.77 14.27
N TYR A 13 -0.08 -2.85 13.64
CA TYR A 13 -0.69 -3.98 14.36
C TYR A 13 0.30 -4.70 15.27
N LEU A 14 1.52 -4.97 14.80
CA LEU A 14 2.56 -5.55 15.64
C LEU A 14 2.91 -4.64 16.81
N ALA A 15 2.98 -3.33 16.58
CA ALA A 15 3.26 -2.37 17.62
C ALA A 15 2.15 -2.32 18.67
N SER A 16 0.89 -2.17 18.24
CA SER A 16 -0.28 -2.19 19.12
C SER A 16 -0.42 -3.50 19.89
N GLY A 17 -0.19 -4.63 19.22
CA GLY A 17 -0.20 -5.95 19.85
C GLY A 17 0.91 -6.11 20.89
N SER A 18 2.12 -5.62 20.60
CA SER A 18 3.24 -5.63 21.54
C SER A 18 2.95 -4.79 22.78
N ILE A 19 2.36 -3.60 22.59
CA ILE A 19 1.96 -2.72 23.70
C ILE A 19 0.89 -3.39 24.58
N LEU A 20 -0.12 -4.01 23.96
CA LEU A 20 -1.16 -4.75 24.69
C LEU A 20 -0.60 -5.94 25.47
N LEU A 21 0.35 -6.68 24.89
CA LEU A 21 1.03 -7.78 25.57
C LEU A 21 1.87 -7.29 26.76
N LEU A 22 2.62 -6.19 26.60
CA LEU A 22 3.38 -5.58 27.68
C LEU A 22 2.46 -5.10 28.82
N PHE A 23 1.32 -4.51 28.47
CA PHE A 23 0.32 -4.10 29.45
C PHE A 23 -0.28 -5.31 30.20
N ALA A 24 -0.68 -6.35 29.48
CA ALA A 24 -1.21 -7.58 30.08
C ALA A 24 -0.20 -8.26 31.02
N PHE A 25 1.08 -8.29 30.61
CA PHE A 25 2.16 -8.80 31.45
C PHE A 25 2.28 -8.00 32.75
N ASN A 26 2.24 -6.67 32.67
CA ASN A 26 2.32 -5.80 33.84
C ASN A 26 1.16 -6.04 34.81
N VAL A 27 -0.08 -6.09 34.30
CA VAL A 27 -1.27 -6.42 35.09
C VAL A 27 -1.13 -7.80 35.74
N GLY A 28 -0.62 -8.79 35.01
CA GLY A 28 -0.37 -10.13 35.55
C GLY A 28 0.60 -10.13 36.73
N THR A 29 1.74 -9.43 36.61
CA THR A 29 2.72 -9.32 37.71
C THR A 29 2.13 -8.64 38.94
N HIS A 30 1.31 -7.61 38.76
CA HIS A 30 0.64 -6.92 39.86
C HIS A 30 -0.40 -7.80 40.56
N LEU A 31 -1.24 -8.51 39.79
CA LEU A 31 -2.26 -9.42 40.33
C LEU A 31 -1.63 -10.55 41.14
N TRP A 32 -0.54 -11.14 40.63
CA TRP A 32 0.21 -12.19 41.33
C TRP A 32 0.76 -11.69 42.66
N GLY A 33 1.38 -10.52 42.68
CA GLY A 33 1.89 -9.91 43.91
C GLY A 33 0.80 -9.62 44.94
N SER A 34 -0.35 -9.12 44.48
CA SER A 34 -1.51 -8.88 45.33
C SER A 34 -2.03 -10.17 45.95
N TYR A 35 -2.11 -11.25 45.17
CA TYR A 35 -2.58 -12.55 45.64
C TYR A 35 -1.66 -13.13 46.71
N ALA A 36 -0.34 -13.21 46.42
CA ALA A 36 0.65 -13.75 47.35
C ALA A 36 0.71 -12.99 48.70
N ARG A 37 0.55 -11.66 48.65
CA ARG A 37 0.43 -10.82 49.86
C ARG A 37 -0.82 -11.17 50.67
N SER A 38 -1.98 -11.31 50.03
CA SER A 38 -3.24 -11.59 50.73
C SER A 38 -3.21 -12.92 51.47
N GLU A 39 -2.67 -13.97 50.85
CA GLU A 39 -2.54 -15.29 51.47
C GLU A 39 -1.65 -15.25 52.72
N SER A 40 -0.51 -14.58 52.59
CA SER A 40 0.47 -14.49 53.68
C SER A 40 -0.06 -13.65 54.86
N VAL A 41 -0.83 -12.59 54.60
CA VAL A 41 -1.46 -11.75 55.63
C VAL A 41 -2.50 -12.53 56.45
N LEU A 42 -3.28 -13.42 55.81
CA LEU A 42 -4.24 -14.27 56.52
C LEU A 42 -3.52 -15.23 57.48
N ALA A 43 -2.47 -15.93 57.00
CA ALA A 43 -1.69 -16.83 57.84
C ALA A 43 -1.00 -16.14 59.02
N TYR A 44 -0.48 -14.92 58.81
CA TYR A 44 0.08 -14.11 59.88
C TYR A 44 -0.97 -13.71 60.93
N ARG A 45 -2.16 -13.30 60.48
CA ARG A 45 -3.28 -12.97 61.37
C ARG A 45 -3.66 -14.17 62.25
N ASP A 46 -3.85 -15.34 61.67
CA ASP A 46 -4.22 -16.56 62.40
C ASP A 46 -3.17 -16.92 63.46
N ALA A 47 -1.88 -16.80 63.13
CA ALA A 47 -0.79 -17.05 64.08
C ALA A 47 -0.75 -16.03 65.23
N THR A 48 -1.02 -14.74 64.96
CA THR A 48 -1.12 -13.72 66.02
C THR A 48 -2.34 -13.91 66.92
N GLU A 49 -3.47 -14.36 66.36
CA GLU A 49 -4.69 -14.67 67.10
C GLU A 49 -4.48 -15.90 68.00
N ALA A 50 -3.84 -16.95 67.49
CA ALA A 50 -3.45 -18.13 68.26
C ALA A 50 -2.50 -17.80 69.41
N THR A 51 -1.49 -16.95 69.16
CA THR A 51 -0.55 -16.49 70.21
C THR A 51 -1.27 -15.73 71.33
N THR A 52 -2.30 -14.95 70.98
CA THR A 52 -3.13 -14.23 71.96
C THR A 52 -3.98 -15.19 72.78
N LEU A 53 -4.59 -16.20 72.15
CA LEU A 53 -5.35 -17.25 72.84
C LEU A 53 -4.47 -18.08 73.78
N VAL A 54 -3.27 -18.48 73.35
CA VAL A 54 -2.30 -19.20 74.19
C VAL A 54 -1.97 -18.41 75.45
N ARG A 55 -1.71 -17.10 75.33
CA ARG A 55 -1.44 -16.22 76.49
C ARG A 55 -2.64 -16.14 77.43
N ASN A 56 -3.85 -16.01 76.90
CA ASN A 56 -5.08 -15.97 77.70
C ASN A 56 -5.32 -17.29 78.44
N ILE A 57 -5.08 -18.43 77.78
CA ILE A 57 -5.20 -19.75 78.39
C ILE A 57 -4.12 -19.94 79.47
N GLU A 58 -2.87 -19.54 79.25
CA GLU A 58 -1.81 -19.64 80.25
C GLU A 58 -2.17 -18.83 81.50
N GLN A 59 -2.65 -17.60 81.34
CA GLN A 59 -3.11 -16.76 82.45
C GLN A 59 -4.32 -17.36 83.17
N GLY A 60 -5.29 -17.90 82.42
CA GLY A 60 -6.47 -18.56 82.98
C GLY A 60 -6.10 -19.79 83.79
N LEU A 61 -5.27 -20.68 83.24
CA LEU A 61 -4.77 -21.87 83.93
C LEU A 61 -3.96 -21.51 85.17
N ALA A 62 -3.10 -20.49 85.12
CA ALA A 62 -2.30 -20.07 86.26
C ALA A 62 -3.17 -19.51 87.41
N THR A 63 -4.14 -18.65 87.06
CA THR A 63 -5.09 -18.09 88.03
C THR A 63 -5.90 -19.21 88.70
N GLU A 64 -6.38 -20.15 87.90
CA GLU A 64 -7.22 -21.23 88.40
C GLU A 64 -6.44 -22.25 89.22
N ASN A 65 -5.20 -22.56 88.81
CA ASN A 65 -4.31 -23.40 89.60
C ASN A 65 -4.01 -22.80 90.98
N GLN A 66 -3.72 -21.49 91.05
CA GLN A 66 -3.52 -20.81 92.33
C GLN A 66 -4.78 -20.88 93.21
N ARG A 67 -5.96 -20.68 92.60
CA ARG A 67 -7.25 -20.74 93.29
C ARG A 67 -7.56 -22.15 93.83
N VAL A 68 -7.36 -23.18 93.01
CA VAL A 68 -7.55 -24.59 93.38
C VAL A 68 -6.57 -25.01 94.48
N GLN A 69 -5.31 -24.60 94.43
CA GLN A 69 -4.32 -24.89 95.48
C GLN A 69 -4.68 -24.24 96.82
N VAL A 70 -5.10 -22.97 96.81
CA VAL A 70 -5.56 -22.26 98.03
C VAL A 70 -6.80 -22.95 98.61
N LEU A 71 -7.77 -23.31 97.77
CA LEU A 71 -8.96 -24.02 98.20
C LEU A 71 -8.64 -25.43 98.71
N ALA A 72 -7.72 -26.16 98.08
CA ALA A 72 -7.30 -27.48 98.53
C ALA A 72 -6.68 -27.42 99.94
N ALA A 73 -5.84 -26.41 100.21
CA ALA A 73 -5.29 -26.17 101.55
C ALA A 73 -6.36 -25.76 102.57
N LEU A 74 -7.33 -24.91 102.18
CA LEU A 74 -8.45 -24.51 103.05
C LEU A 74 -9.43 -25.65 103.32
N ARG A 75 -9.56 -26.63 102.42
CA ARG A 75 -10.41 -27.80 102.65
C ARG A 75 -9.93 -28.64 103.84
N GLU A 76 -8.63 -28.65 104.14
CA GLU A 76 -8.09 -29.26 105.38
C GLU A 76 -8.64 -28.59 106.65
N THR A 77 -9.09 -27.33 106.55
CA THR A 77 -9.74 -26.58 107.63
C THR A 77 -11.27 -26.68 107.63
N ASN A 78 -11.84 -27.50 106.74
CA ASN A 78 -13.28 -27.81 106.61
C ASN A 78 -14.20 -26.59 106.30
N ALA A 79 -13.65 -25.54 105.69
CA ALA A 79 -14.40 -24.37 105.27
C ALA A 79 -15.13 -24.62 103.92
N PRO A 80 -16.47 -24.50 103.84
CA PRO A 80 -17.23 -24.75 102.61
C PRO A 80 -17.13 -23.59 101.61
N ILE A 81 -17.23 -23.88 100.30
CA ILE A 81 -17.37 -22.85 99.26
C ILE A 81 -18.84 -22.55 98.98
N GLY A 82 -19.14 -21.27 98.72
CA GLY A 82 -20.47 -20.81 98.35
C GLY A 82 -20.87 -21.26 96.94
N GLU A 83 -22.18 -21.39 96.69
CA GLU A 83 -22.71 -21.80 95.39
C GLU A 83 -22.31 -20.82 94.27
N THR A 84 -22.40 -19.51 94.52
CA THR A 84 -21.97 -18.47 93.57
C THR A 84 -20.49 -18.56 93.20
N GLN A 85 -19.62 -18.90 94.16
CA GLN A 85 -18.18 -19.06 93.90
C GLN A 85 -17.90 -20.29 93.03
N ARG A 86 -18.68 -21.36 93.21
CA ARG A 86 -18.61 -22.59 92.41
C ARG A 86 -19.10 -22.35 90.98
N GLU A 87 -20.23 -21.65 90.83
CA GLU A 87 -20.75 -21.25 89.51
C GLU A 87 -19.75 -20.37 88.76
N GLN A 88 -19.13 -19.40 89.44
CA GLN A 88 -18.08 -18.57 88.85
C GLN A 88 -16.86 -19.40 88.43
N ALA A 89 -16.42 -20.37 89.24
CA ALA A 89 -15.37 -21.33 88.86
C ALA A 89 -15.71 -22.07 87.57
N ASN A 90 -16.90 -22.65 87.53
CA ASN A 90 -17.35 -23.45 86.40
C ASN A 90 -17.48 -22.60 85.13
N ALA A 91 -17.90 -21.34 85.26
CA ALA A 91 -17.94 -20.39 84.15
C ALA A 91 -16.54 -20.05 83.63
N GLU A 92 -15.58 -19.79 84.53
CA GLU A 92 -14.18 -19.52 84.17
C GLU A 92 -13.52 -20.75 83.50
N LEU A 93 -13.74 -21.95 84.04
CA LEU A 93 -13.28 -23.22 83.44
C LEU A 93 -13.90 -23.47 82.06
N THR A 94 -15.18 -23.13 81.88
CA THR A 94 -15.86 -23.23 80.57
C THR A 94 -15.26 -22.23 79.58
N ALA A 95 -14.96 -21.00 80.00
CA ALA A 95 -14.31 -20.00 79.17
C ALA A 95 -12.91 -20.47 78.70
N ILE A 96 -12.13 -21.08 79.59
CA ILE A 96 -10.83 -21.69 79.21
C ILE A 96 -11.05 -22.84 78.22
N SER A 97 -12.07 -23.69 78.43
CA SER A 97 -12.42 -24.76 77.49
C SER A 97 -12.84 -24.24 76.11
N ASP A 98 -13.52 -23.10 76.03
CA ASP A 98 -13.93 -22.50 74.76
C ASP A 98 -12.74 -21.85 74.05
N GLN A 99 -11.83 -21.21 74.78
CA GLN A 99 -10.56 -20.71 74.24
C GLN A 99 -9.69 -21.85 73.70
N LEU A 100 -9.65 -23.00 74.37
CA LEU A 100 -8.98 -24.22 73.90
C LEU A 100 -9.54 -24.72 72.56
N ARG A 101 -10.87 -24.72 72.41
CA ARG A 101 -11.52 -25.10 71.14
C ARG A 101 -11.22 -24.10 70.03
N ALA A 102 -11.28 -22.80 70.34
CA ALA A 102 -10.95 -21.74 69.39
C ALA A 102 -9.49 -21.85 68.90
N LEU A 103 -8.55 -22.15 69.82
CA LEU A 103 -7.15 -22.38 69.49
C LEU A 103 -6.97 -23.60 68.56
N GLY A 104 -7.76 -24.67 68.76
CA GLY A 104 -7.77 -25.82 67.85
C GLY A 104 -8.25 -25.46 66.45
N GLY A 105 -9.20 -24.52 66.33
CA GLY A 105 -9.66 -24.00 65.03
C GLY A 105 -8.60 -23.20 64.27
N LEU A 106 -7.57 -22.71 64.95
CA LEU A 106 -6.43 -21.97 64.37
C LEU A 106 -5.19 -22.85 64.18
N SER A 107 -5.28 -24.14 64.48
CA SER A 107 -4.17 -25.07 64.27
C SER A 107 -4.02 -25.40 62.78
N ASN A 108 -2.79 -25.33 62.28
CA ASN A 108 -2.47 -25.65 60.90
C ASN A 108 -1.60 -26.93 60.84
N THR A 109 -1.19 -27.36 59.64
CA THR A 109 -0.35 -28.56 59.48
C THR A 109 0.96 -28.52 60.26
N GLU A 110 1.47 -27.34 60.59
CA GLU A 110 2.70 -27.17 61.37
C GLU A 110 2.38 -27.32 62.86
N THR A 111 1.32 -26.69 63.39
CA THR A 111 1.04 -26.61 64.85
C THR A 111 0.09 -27.69 65.39
N GLU A 112 -0.58 -28.45 64.52
CA GLU A 112 -1.60 -29.45 64.89
C GLU A 112 -1.08 -30.53 65.87
N GLU A 113 0.15 -31.01 65.67
CA GLU A 113 0.74 -32.04 66.54
C GLU A 113 0.97 -31.53 67.96
N ALA A 114 1.57 -30.34 68.09
CA ALA A 114 1.78 -29.69 69.39
C ALA A 114 0.45 -29.31 70.05
N PHE A 115 -0.55 -28.87 69.27
CA PHE A 115 -1.88 -28.59 69.80
C PHE A 115 -2.51 -29.86 70.39
N ARG A 116 -2.44 -30.99 69.69
CA ARG A 116 -2.94 -32.28 70.22
C ARG A 116 -2.21 -32.72 71.48
N ALA A 117 -0.89 -32.54 71.52
CA ALA A 117 -0.06 -32.86 72.68
C ALA A 117 -0.39 -32.00 73.90
N PHE A 118 -0.79 -30.75 73.69
CA PHE A 118 -1.26 -29.83 74.73
C PHE A 118 -2.73 -30.06 75.14
N TYR A 119 -3.62 -30.27 74.17
CA TYR A 119 -5.07 -30.34 74.38
C TYR A 119 -5.46 -31.45 75.37
N LYS A 120 -4.81 -32.62 75.27
CA LYS A 120 -5.16 -33.76 76.11
C LYS A 120 -4.85 -33.50 77.61
N PRO A 121 -3.62 -33.11 78.00
CA PRO A 121 -3.32 -32.67 79.37
C PRO A 121 -4.21 -31.51 79.85
N ALA A 122 -4.51 -30.53 78.99
CA ALA A 122 -5.36 -29.40 79.35
C ALA A 122 -6.81 -29.82 79.64
N ALA A 123 -7.38 -30.68 78.80
CA ALA A 123 -8.74 -31.19 78.99
C ALA A 123 -8.84 -32.07 80.25
N ASP A 124 -7.82 -32.89 80.52
CA ASP A 124 -7.75 -33.72 81.72
C ASP A 124 -7.65 -32.83 82.98
N LEU A 125 -6.84 -31.77 82.94
CA LEU A 125 -6.71 -30.79 84.03
C LEU A 125 -8.01 -30.04 84.32
N LEU A 126 -8.68 -29.53 83.28
CA LEU A 126 -9.97 -28.84 83.44
C LEU A 126 -11.04 -29.78 84.00
N SER A 127 -11.05 -31.03 83.56
CA SER A 127 -11.98 -32.05 84.07
C SER A 127 -11.71 -32.36 85.55
N GLU A 128 -10.43 -32.44 85.94
CA GLU A 128 -10.01 -32.62 87.33
C GLU A 128 -10.42 -31.45 88.22
N TRP A 129 -10.26 -30.21 87.74
CA TRP A 129 -10.72 -29.01 88.45
C TRP A 129 -12.25 -28.93 88.55
N MET A 130 -12.99 -29.27 87.49
CA MET A 130 -14.45 -29.35 87.55
C MET A 130 -14.92 -30.37 88.61
N LEU A 131 -14.30 -31.54 88.66
CA LEU A 131 -14.56 -32.56 89.69
C LEU A 131 -14.18 -32.10 91.10
N PHE A 132 -13.07 -31.35 91.22
CA PHE A 132 -12.67 -30.75 92.49
C PHE A 132 -13.74 -29.78 93.00
N TYR A 133 -14.25 -28.88 92.16
CA TYR A 133 -15.31 -27.95 92.54
C TYR A 133 -16.65 -28.62 92.83
N SER A 134 -17.03 -29.64 92.05
CA SER A 134 -18.30 -30.36 92.25
C SER A 134 -18.32 -31.12 93.59
N ASN A 135 -17.17 -31.68 93.97
CA ASN A 135 -17.04 -32.55 95.14
C ASN A 135 -16.39 -31.84 96.34
N TYR A 136 -16.11 -30.54 96.24
CA TYR A 136 -15.36 -29.80 97.26
C TYR A 136 -16.01 -29.88 98.66
N ASN A 137 -17.33 -29.71 98.72
CA ASN A 137 -18.09 -29.74 99.98
C ASN A 137 -18.40 -31.17 100.47
N ASP A 138 -18.08 -32.21 99.67
CA ASP A 138 -18.30 -33.61 100.05
C ASP A 138 -17.04 -34.17 100.72
N VAL A 139 -17.08 -34.35 102.04
CA VAL A 139 -15.93 -34.83 102.82
C VAL A 139 -15.66 -36.33 102.59
N THR A 140 -16.59 -37.06 101.96
CA THR A 140 -16.46 -38.51 101.71
C THR A 140 -15.71 -38.84 100.42
N VAL A 141 -15.57 -37.86 99.52
CA VAL A 141 -14.92 -38.03 98.22
C VAL A 141 -13.50 -37.47 98.27
N SER A 142 -12.52 -38.34 98.05
CA SER A 142 -11.12 -37.91 97.87
C SER A 142 -11.00 -37.15 96.55
N THR A 143 -10.58 -35.88 96.61
CA THR A 143 -10.23 -35.08 95.43
C THR A 143 -8.72 -34.88 95.39
N SER A 144 -7.97 -35.98 95.34
CA SER A 144 -6.52 -35.89 95.19
C SER A 144 -6.18 -35.19 93.88
N LEU A 145 -5.52 -34.03 93.97
CA LEU A 145 -4.99 -33.32 92.80
C LEU A 145 -3.73 -34.03 92.32
N SER A 146 -3.63 -34.22 91.00
CA SER A 146 -2.51 -34.88 90.36
C SER A 146 -1.28 -33.97 90.38
N PRO A 147 -0.15 -34.38 90.99
CA PRO A 147 0.96 -33.47 91.29
C PRO A 147 1.65 -32.82 90.08
N ASN A 148 1.46 -33.36 88.88
CA ASN A 148 2.26 -33.00 87.69
C ASN A 148 1.43 -32.63 86.45
N ILE A 149 0.08 -32.66 86.52
CA ILE A 149 -0.75 -32.41 85.33
C ILE A 149 -0.66 -30.93 84.95
N TYR A 150 -0.72 -30.01 85.91
CA TYR A 150 -0.57 -28.57 85.65
C TYR A 150 0.78 -28.24 84.99
N ASP A 151 1.89 -28.69 85.58
CA ASP A 151 3.23 -28.41 85.05
C ASP A 151 3.42 -28.98 83.64
N ARG A 152 2.91 -30.19 83.39
CA ARG A 152 2.93 -30.79 82.04
C ARG A 152 2.09 -29.98 81.06
N THR A 153 0.90 -29.54 81.45
CA THR A 153 0.01 -28.72 80.62
C THR A 153 0.66 -27.38 80.28
N VAL A 154 1.26 -26.68 81.25
CA VAL A 154 1.97 -25.42 81.02
C VAL A 154 3.20 -25.63 80.15
N GLN A 155 3.95 -26.72 80.34
CA GLN A 155 5.10 -27.04 79.49
C GLN A 155 4.70 -27.26 78.04
N GLN A 156 3.63 -28.04 77.79
CA GLN A 156 3.10 -28.27 76.44
C GLN A 156 2.52 -26.99 75.84
N LEU A 157 1.86 -26.14 76.64
CA LEU A 157 1.34 -24.84 76.21
C LEU A 157 2.46 -23.89 75.78
N ARG A 158 3.58 -23.87 76.51
CA ARG A 158 4.76 -23.08 76.15
C ARG A 158 5.39 -23.58 74.85
N ALA A 159 5.53 -24.90 74.69
CA ALA A 159 6.03 -25.48 73.44
C ALA A 159 5.14 -25.10 72.24
N LEU A 160 3.81 -25.14 72.42
CA LEU A 160 2.85 -24.70 71.41
C LEU A 160 2.95 -23.18 71.14
N SER A 161 3.11 -22.36 72.18
CA SER A 161 3.32 -20.91 72.09
C SER A 161 4.56 -20.58 71.25
N ASP A 162 5.69 -21.22 71.57
CA ASP A 162 6.95 -21.03 70.85
C ASP A 162 6.80 -21.42 69.39
N GLN A 163 6.05 -22.49 69.12
CA GLN A 163 5.78 -22.92 67.75
C GLN A 163 4.91 -21.92 66.98
N HIS A 164 3.80 -21.43 67.55
CA HIS A 164 2.99 -20.39 66.92
C HIS A 164 3.78 -19.09 66.68
N ASN A 165 4.65 -18.71 67.62
CA ASN A 165 5.48 -17.53 67.48
C ASN A 165 6.53 -17.70 66.36
N ASN A 166 7.14 -18.88 66.24
CA ASN A 166 8.05 -19.20 65.15
C ASN A 166 7.35 -19.14 63.79
N VAL A 167 6.15 -19.73 63.68
CA VAL A 167 5.33 -19.65 62.46
C VAL A 167 4.97 -18.21 62.12
N ALA A 168 4.55 -17.39 63.10
CA ALA A 168 4.25 -15.97 62.88
C ALA A 168 5.47 -15.20 62.35
N LEU A 169 6.65 -15.41 62.94
CA LEU A 169 7.90 -14.76 62.53
C LEU A 169 8.32 -15.19 61.12
N GLU A 170 8.23 -16.48 60.80
CA GLU A 170 8.55 -17.00 59.47
C GLU A 170 7.60 -16.41 58.42
N ARG A 171 6.28 -16.41 58.69
CA ARG A 171 5.28 -15.84 57.79
C ARG A 171 5.46 -14.33 57.61
N SER A 172 5.81 -13.59 58.67
CA SER A 172 6.14 -12.16 58.57
C SER A 172 7.34 -11.91 57.66
N ALA A 173 8.41 -12.70 57.82
CA ALA A 173 9.61 -12.56 56.99
C ALA A 173 9.33 -12.92 55.52
N VAL A 174 8.47 -13.92 55.26
CA VAL A 174 8.02 -14.27 53.91
C VAL A 174 7.18 -13.13 53.31
N ILE A 175 6.29 -12.49 54.07
CA ILE A 175 5.53 -11.31 53.61
C ILE A 175 6.51 -10.22 53.16
N ASP A 176 7.42 -9.78 54.03
CA ASP A 176 8.29 -8.64 53.73
C ASP A 176 9.18 -8.91 52.52
N ASN A 177 9.75 -10.11 52.40
CA ASN A 177 10.53 -10.51 51.24
C ASN A 177 9.68 -10.58 49.97
N THR A 178 8.45 -11.11 50.05
CA THR A 178 7.53 -11.19 48.91
C THR A 178 7.09 -9.81 48.43
N ILE A 179 6.82 -8.88 49.35
CA ILE A 179 6.48 -7.50 49.03
C ILE A 179 7.65 -6.83 48.31
N GLN A 180 8.84 -6.84 48.90
CA GLN A 180 10.00 -6.18 48.31
C GLN A 180 10.37 -6.77 46.94
N LEU A 181 10.34 -8.10 46.80
CA LEU A 181 10.63 -8.76 45.53
C LEU A 181 9.59 -8.40 44.47
N THR A 182 8.30 -8.49 44.80
CA THR A 182 7.24 -8.25 43.83
C THR A 182 7.17 -6.78 43.42
N ASP A 183 7.38 -5.85 44.36
CA ASP A 183 7.39 -4.42 44.04
C ASP A 183 8.58 -4.08 43.13
N ARG A 184 9.78 -4.64 43.38
CA ARG A 184 10.94 -4.48 42.48
C ARG A 184 10.66 -5.05 41.09
N ILE A 185 10.11 -6.25 40.99
CA ILE A 185 9.75 -6.86 39.70
C ILE A 185 8.73 -5.99 38.97
N THR A 186 7.69 -5.51 39.66
CA THR A 186 6.63 -4.67 39.08
C THR A 186 7.20 -3.35 38.57
N ILE A 187 8.07 -2.68 39.34
CA ILE A 187 8.73 -1.43 38.94
C ILE A 187 9.63 -1.67 37.71
N ILE A 188 10.47 -2.71 37.73
CA ILE A 188 11.35 -3.04 36.60
C ILE A 188 10.52 -3.38 35.35
N ALA A 189 9.46 -4.17 35.49
CA ALA A 189 8.56 -4.52 34.39
C ALA A 189 7.87 -3.27 33.81
N PHE A 190 7.44 -2.34 34.68
CA PHE A 190 6.82 -1.08 34.26
C PHE A 190 7.78 -0.16 33.51
N ILE A 191 8.98 0.07 34.05
CA ILE A 191 10.01 0.88 33.39
C ILE A 191 10.40 0.25 32.06
N SER A 192 10.67 -1.06 32.04
CA SER A 192 11.04 -1.79 30.81
C SER A 192 9.93 -1.69 29.76
N SER A 193 8.67 -1.85 30.16
CA SER A 193 7.50 -1.70 29.28
C SER A 193 7.43 -0.30 28.67
N ILE A 194 7.63 0.75 29.47
CA ILE A 194 7.67 2.14 28.98
C ILE A 194 8.82 2.33 27.99
N THR A 195 10.02 1.88 28.33
CA THR A 195 11.20 2.02 27.47
C THR A 195 11.02 1.29 26.15
N ILE A 196 10.54 0.05 26.16
CA ILE A 196 10.29 -0.74 24.95
C ILE A 196 9.20 -0.07 24.10
N THR A 197 8.11 0.38 24.73
CA THR A 197 7.02 1.09 24.05
C THR A 197 7.52 2.39 23.40
N LEU A 198 8.35 3.16 24.10
CA LEU A 198 8.93 4.39 23.57
C LEU A 198 9.85 4.12 22.37
N ILE A 199 10.74 3.12 22.47
CA ILE A 199 11.63 2.71 21.37
C ILE A 199 10.82 2.30 20.14
N LEU A 200 9.78 1.49 20.35
CA LEU A 200 8.89 1.00 19.30
C LEU A 200 8.14 2.15 18.61
N ILE A 201 7.59 3.10 19.37
CA ILE A 201 6.93 4.31 18.85
C ILE A 201 7.91 5.17 18.06
N LEU A 202 9.09 5.48 18.61
CA LEU A 202 10.08 6.31 17.94
C LEU A 202 10.58 5.67 16.65
N THR A 203 10.79 4.35 16.64
CA THR A 203 11.18 3.60 15.44
C THR A 203 10.10 3.65 14.38
N LEU A 204 8.83 3.48 14.78
CA LEU A 204 7.69 3.59 13.87
C LEU A 204 7.62 4.98 13.23
N ILE A 205 7.63 6.04 14.05
CA ILE A 205 7.59 7.45 13.59
C ILE A 205 8.75 7.75 12.63
N ARG A 206 9.98 7.40 13.03
CA ARG A 206 11.17 7.67 12.22
C ARG A 206 11.11 6.96 10.88
N SER A 207 10.67 5.69 10.87
CA SER A 207 10.53 4.92 9.63
C SER A 207 9.44 5.48 8.71
N THR A 208 8.28 5.82 9.26
CA THR A 208 7.14 6.36 8.49
C THR A 208 7.47 7.73 7.91
N ASN A 209 8.01 8.64 8.72
CA ASN A 209 8.38 9.99 8.26
C ASN A 209 9.44 9.96 7.16
N ALA A 210 10.45 9.09 7.29
CA ALA A 210 11.46 8.94 6.24
C ALA A 210 10.86 8.49 4.91
N SER A 211 9.83 7.64 4.96
CA SER A 211 9.16 7.09 3.78
C SER A 211 8.24 8.12 3.12
N LEU A 212 7.44 8.83 3.93
CA LEU A 212 6.61 9.94 3.47
C LEU A 212 7.44 11.09 2.87
N PHE A 213 8.60 11.39 3.46
CA PHE A 213 9.49 12.43 2.92
C PHE A 213 10.01 12.07 1.53
N ARG A 214 10.36 10.81 1.27
CA ARG A 214 10.78 10.36 -0.06
C ARG A 214 9.67 10.47 -1.08
N LEU A 215 8.47 10.03 -0.71
CA LEU A 215 7.29 10.16 -1.58
C LEU A 215 7.03 11.64 -1.92
N ARG A 216 7.05 12.51 -0.91
CA ARG A 216 6.90 13.96 -1.08
C ARG A 216 7.93 14.52 -2.05
N VAL A 217 9.21 14.20 -1.87
CA VAL A 217 10.29 14.67 -2.75
C VAL A 217 10.11 14.14 -4.17
N GLY A 218 9.69 12.88 -4.33
CA GLY A 218 9.43 12.30 -5.64
C GLY A 218 8.30 13.01 -6.39
N VAL A 219 7.20 13.28 -5.70
CA VAL A 219 6.05 14.04 -6.24
C VAL A 219 6.44 15.49 -6.54
N GLU A 220 7.23 16.13 -5.68
CA GLU A 220 7.69 17.52 -5.86
C GLU A 220 8.58 17.65 -7.10
N LYS A 221 9.49 16.69 -7.33
CA LYS A 221 10.31 16.64 -8.55
C LYS A 221 9.47 16.44 -9.81
N PHE A 222 8.52 15.53 -9.75
CA PHE A 222 7.58 15.31 -10.86
C PHE A 222 6.77 16.56 -11.17
N GLY A 223 6.24 17.24 -10.15
CA GLY A 223 5.52 18.51 -10.29
C GLY A 223 6.39 19.67 -10.79
N ALA A 224 7.70 19.60 -10.60
CA ALA A 224 8.67 20.55 -11.15
C ALA A 224 9.07 20.27 -12.61
N GLY A 225 8.51 19.22 -13.23
CA GLY A 225 8.74 18.87 -14.64
C GLY A 225 9.70 17.71 -14.88
N ASP A 226 10.29 17.12 -13.82
CA ASP A 226 11.11 15.91 -13.96
C ASP A 226 10.21 14.66 -14.02
N LEU A 227 9.64 14.41 -15.21
CA LEU A 227 8.80 13.24 -15.49
C LEU A 227 9.60 11.93 -15.57
N THR A 228 10.93 11.99 -15.52
CA THR A 228 11.80 10.80 -15.56
C THR A 228 12.09 10.24 -14.17
N HIS A 229 11.86 11.04 -13.13
CA HIS A 229 12.06 10.60 -11.77
C HIS A 229 11.15 9.42 -11.42
N ARG A 230 11.72 8.41 -10.76
CA ARG A 230 11.00 7.25 -10.24
C ARG A 230 11.28 7.11 -8.75
N ILE A 231 10.23 6.82 -8.00
CA ILE A 231 10.33 6.55 -6.58
C ILE A 231 10.79 5.09 -6.41
N ASP A 232 11.83 4.86 -5.61
CA ASP A 232 12.37 3.52 -5.33
C ASP A 232 11.35 2.66 -4.58
N GLU A 233 10.70 1.75 -5.30
CA GLU A 233 9.67 0.83 -4.81
C GLU A 233 10.24 -0.25 -3.87
N ASN A 234 11.52 -0.59 -4.00
CA ASN A 234 12.15 -1.64 -3.20
C ASN A 234 12.47 -1.17 -1.79
N ARG A 235 12.53 0.14 -1.56
CA ARG A 235 12.93 0.73 -0.27
C ARG A 235 11.90 0.53 0.83
N ASP A 236 10.63 0.64 0.46
CA ASP A 236 9.50 0.49 1.35
C ASP A 236 8.76 -0.81 1.06
N ALA A 237 7.76 -1.14 1.86
CA ALA A 237 6.97 -2.35 1.65
C ALA A 237 5.50 -2.11 2.00
N GLY A 238 4.64 -3.00 1.54
CA GLY A 238 3.20 -2.89 1.71
C GLY A 238 2.65 -1.62 1.07
N GLU A 239 1.88 -0.85 1.83
CA GLU A 239 1.09 0.26 1.32
C GLU A 239 1.94 1.39 0.70
N ILE A 240 3.12 1.66 1.26
CA ILE A 240 4.00 2.71 0.72
C ILE A 240 4.66 2.26 -0.59
N ALA A 241 5.03 0.99 -0.70
CA ALA A 241 5.57 0.44 -1.95
C ALA A 241 4.50 0.45 -3.06
N ASN A 242 3.27 0.05 -2.73
CA ASN A 242 2.15 0.11 -3.67
C ASN A 242 1.92 1.56 -4.15
N LEU A 243 1.96 2.54 -3.25
CA LEU A 243 1.79 3.95 -3.63
C LEU A 243 2.93 4.45 -4.53
N ALA A 244 4.18 4.04 -4.26
CA ALA A 244 5.32 4.35 -5.11
C ALA A 244 5.18 3.71 -6.50
N GLN A 245 4.73 2.45 -6.57
CA GLN A 245 4.46 1.75 -7.83
C GLN A 245 3.37 2.45 -8.64
N THR A 246 2.21 2.71 -8.05
CA THR A 246 1.10 3.42 -8.73
C THR A 246 1.54 4.81 -9.20
N PHE A 247 2.36 5.51 -8.42
CA PHE A 247 2.92 6.79 -8.84
C PHE A 247 3.85 6.64 -10.05
N ASN A 248 4.74 5.64 -10.06
CA ASN A 248 5.65 5.38 -11.17
C ASN A 248 4.89 5.00 -12.45
N GLU A 249 3.83 4.19 -12.34
CA GLU A 249 2.94 3.83 -13.45
C GLU A 249 2.24 5.06 -14.04
N MET A 250 1.67 5.91 -13.17
CA MET A 250 1.06 7.17 -13.58
C MET A 250 2.08 8.09 -14.26
N SER A 251 3.30 8.21 -13.72
CA SER A 251 4.37 9.01 -14.30
C SER A 251 4.78 8.51 -15.69
N ALA A 252 4.87 7.20 -15.90
CA ALA A 252 5.18 6.62 -17.19
C ALA A 252 4.05 6.87 -18.21
N SER A 253 2.79 6.67 -17.80
CA SER A 253 1.64 6.94 -18.66
C SER A 253 1.55 8.41 -19.09
N LEU A 254 1.84 9.35 -18.18
CA LEU A 254 1.88 10.78 -18.50
C LEU A 254 3.01 11.10 -19.47
N GLN A 255 4.19 10.51 -19.28
CA GLN A 255 5.32 10.70 -20.17
C GLN A 255 5.01 10.23 -21.60
N THR A 256 4.40 9.04 -21.75
CA THR A 256 3.96 8.54 -23.05
C THR A 256 2.92 9.45 -23.69
N ALA A 257 1.87 9.82 -22.95
CA ALA A 257 0.83 10.71 -23.48
C ALA A 257 1.36 12.08 -23.91
N MET A 258 2.37 12.60 -23.22
CA MET A 258 3.00 13.87 -23.54
C MET A 258 3.88 13.77 -24.80
N SER A 259 4.57 12.65 -24.99
CA SER A 259 5.32 12.34 -26.22
C SER A 259 4.37 12.21 -27.42
N ASP A 260 3.31 11.41 -27.28
CA ASP A 260 2.32 11.20 -28.35
C ASP A 260 1.66 12.52 -28.76
N LEU A 261 1.41 13.42 -27.80
CA LEU A 261 0.86 14.74 -28.07
C LEU A 261 1.85 15.62 -28.84
N ASP A 262 3.13 15.59 -28.49
CA ASP A 262 4.17 16.36 -29.18
C ASP A 262 4.38 15.87 -30.61
N ASP A 263 4.39 14.55 -30.81
CA ASP A 263 4.48 13.93 -32.14
C ASP A 263 3.26 14.31 -32.99
N ALA A 264 2.03 14.14 -32.47
CA ALA A 264 0.80 14.51 -33.18
C ALA A 264 0.73 16.01 -33.49
N ARG A 265 1.27 16.84 -32.60
CA ARG A 265 1.38 18.29 -32.83
C ARG A 265 2.38 18.58 -33.96
N SER A 266 3.54 17.94 -33.96
CA SER A 266 4.56 18.10 -35.00
C SER A 266 4.02 17.70 -36.37
N ASP A 267 3.31 16.57 -36.45
CA ASP A 267 2.66 16.11 -37.68
C ASP A 267 1.60 17.11 -38.18
N ALA A 268 0.80 17.67 -37.26
CA ALA A 268 -0.20 18.68 -37.60
C ALA A 268 0.43 19.99 -38.08
N GLU A 269 1.53 20.43 -37.47
CA GLU A 269 2.29 21.61 -37.88
C GLU A 269 2.90 21.40 -39.27
N ALA A 270 3.52 20.25 -39.53
CA ALA A 270 4.10 19.90 -40.83
C ALA A 270 3.03 19.82 -41.94
N ALA A 271 1.87 19.20 -41.67
CA ALA A 271 0.75 19.16 -42.61
C ALA A 271 0.21 20.57 -42.92
N ASN A 272 0.14 21.44 -41.91
CA ASN A 272 -0.31 22.82 -42.08
C ASN A 272 0.68 23.66 -42.91
N GLU A 273 1.98 23.45 -42.71
CA GLU A 273 3.03 24.09 -43.51
C GLU A 273 2.96 23.62 -44.98
N ALA A 274 2.86 22.31 -45.21
CA ALA A 274 2.70 21.74 -46.55
C ALA A 274 1.47 22.29 -47.28
N LYS A 275 0.34 22.40 -46.57
CA LYS A 275 -0.89 23.02 -47.10
C LYS A 275 -0.68 24.49 -47.47
N SER A 276 0.04 25.24 -46.63
CA SER A 276 0.33 26.65 -46.87
C SER A 276 1.22 26.84 -48.10
N MET A 277 2.27 26.01 -48.23
CA MET A 277 3.14 25.99 -49.41
C MET A 277 2.37 25.64 -50.68
N PHE A 278 1.50 24.62 -50.62
CA PHE A 278 0.66 24.23 -51.74
C PHE A 278 -0.23 25.39 -52.23
N LEU A 279 -0.95 26.07 -51.31
CA LEU A 279 -1.82 27.20 -51.66
C LEU A 279 -1.03 28.39 -52.22
N ALA A 280 0.15 28.67 -51.70
CA ALA A 280 1.02 29.72 -52.22
C ALA A 280 1.47 29.40 -53.66
N ASN A 281 1.91 28.17 -53.91
CA ASN A 281 2.34 27.71 -55.24
C ASN A 281 1.18 27.77 -56.24
N VAL A 282 0.01 27.23 -55.89
CA VAL A 282 -1.21 27.31 -56.72
C VAL A 282 -1.55 28.76 -57.06
N SER A 283 -1.49 29.66 -56.07
CA SER A 283 -1.78 31.08 -56.29
C SER A 283 -0.80 31.75 -57.26
N HIS A 284 0.46 31.33 -57.26
CA HIS A 284 1.48 31.83 -58.18
C HIS A 284 1.26 31.30 -59.60
N GLU A 285 1.06 29.99 -59.74
CA GLU A 285 0.86 29.31 -61.02
C GLU A 285 -0.44 29.74 -61.72
N LEU A 286 -1.47 30.15 -60.96
CA LEU A 286 -2.69 30.74 -61.54
C LEU A 286 -2.48 32.17 -62.04
N ARG A 287 -1.64 32.96 -61.35
CA ARG A 287 -1.45 34.39 -61.65
C ARG A 287 -0.68 34.61 -62.95
N THR A 288 0.34 33.80 -63.22
CA THR A 288 1.19 33.93 -64.41
C THR A 288 0.41 33.87 -65.73
N PRO A 289 -0.36 32.80 -66.03
CA PRO A 289 -1.14 32.73 -67.27
C PRO A 289 -2.28 33.74 -67.30
N LEU A 290 -2.88 34.08 -66.14
CA LEU A 290 -3.92 35.11 -66.07
C LEU A 290 -3.37 36.50 -66.45
N ASN A 291 -2.21 36.87 -65.92
CA ASN A 291 -1.55 38.13 -66.26
C ASN A 291 -1.13 38.18 -67.73
N ALA A 292 -0.70 37.05 -68.31
CA ALA A 292 -0.43 36.96 -69.73
C ALA A 292 -1.70 37.21 -70.56
N ILE A 293 -2.82 36.56 -70.23
CA ILE A 293 -4.12 36.79 -70.90
C ILE A 293 -4.50 38.27 -70.84
N ILE A 294 -4.45 38.88 -69.66
CA ILE A 294 -4.81 40.30 -69.49
C ILE A 294 -3.86 41.19 -70.30
N GLY A 295 -2.55 41.04 -70.12
CA GLY A 295 -1.55 41.91 -70.74
C GLY A 295 -1.55 41.86 -72.28
N TYR A 296 -1.60 40.66 -72.87
CA TYR A 296 -1.71 40.54 -74.34
C TYR A 296 -3.08 41.05 -74.84
N SER A 297 -4.16 40.89 -74.06
CA SER A 297 -5.47 41.44 -74.46
C SER A 297 -5.49 42.96 -74.43
N GLU A 298 -4.83 43.58 -73.45
CA GLU A 298 -4.66 45.04 -73.34
C GLU A 298 -3.80 45.57 -74.50
N MET A 299 -2.68 44.92 -74.81
CA MET A 299 -1.84 45.27 -75.97
C MET A 299 -2.62 45.25 -77.29
N LEU A 300 -3.39 44.19 -77.54
CA LEU A 300 -4.25 44.11 -78.73
C LEU A 300 -5.32 45.21 -78.77
N GLN A 301 -5.85 45.62 -77.61
CA GLN A 301 -6.83 46.69 -77.52
C GLN A 301 -6.22 48.06 -77.84
N ASP A 302 -4.99 48.32 -77.38
CA ASP A 302 -4.24 49.54 -77.66
C ASP A 302 -3.89 49.62 -79.16
N GLU A 303 -3.37 48.53 -79.75
CA GLU A 303 -3.04 48.46 -81.19
C GLU A 303 -4.25 48.72 -82.10
N LEU A 304 -5.44 48.22 -81.72
CA LEU A 304 -6.69 48.49 -82.44
C LEU A 304 -7.17 49.95 -82.31
N SER A 305 -6.75 50.66 -81.26
CA SER A 305 -7.19 52.02 -80.95
C SER A 305 -6.31 53.11 -81.59
N ASP A 306 -5.04 52.82 -81.84
CA ASP A 306 -4.04 53.80 -82.31
C ASP A 306 -4.12 54.14 -83.81
N GLY A 307 -4.97 53.45 -84.59
CA GLY A 307 -5.23 53.78 -86.00
C GLY A 307 -4.04 53.60 -86.95
N ILE A 308 -3.00 52.88 -86.51
CA ILE A 308 -1.82 52.50 -87.27
C ILE A 308 -2.12 51.22 -88.08
N GLU A 309 -1.35 50.97 -89.15
CA GLU A 309 -1.43 49.72 -89.91
C GLU A 309 -1.10 48.52 -88.98
N ILE A 310 -2.08 47.64 -88.76
CA ILE A 310 -1.95 46.47 -87.87
C ILE A 310 -0.91 45.52 -88.45
N ASP A 311 0.15 45.24 -87.68
CA ASP A 311 1.04 44.12 -87.96
C ASP A 311 0.27 42.82 -87.70
N ARG A 312 -0.18 42.18 -88.78
CA ARG A 312 -0.99 40.97 -88.70
C ARG A 312 -0.23 39.79 -88.10
N ASP A 313 1.09 39.76 -88.21
CA ASP A 313 1.88 38.65 -87.67
C ASP A 313 1.99 38.79 -86.15
N GLN A 314 2.24 40.01 -85.64
CA GLN A 314 2.22 40.32 -84.21
C GLN A 314 0.82 40.12 -83.59
N PHE A 315 -0.23 40.61 -84.26
CA PHE A 315 -1.62 40.46 -83.80
C PHE A 315 -2.03 38.98 -83.67
N ASN A 316 -1.65 38.14 -84.65
CA ASN A 316 -1.89 36.70 -84.58
C ASN A 316 -1.04 36.01 -83.50
N HIS A 317 0.18 36.49 -83.27
CA HIS A 317 1.05 35.99 -82.20
C HIS A 317 0.42 36.23 -80.82
N ASP A 318 -0.04 37.45 -80.54
CA ASP A 318 -0.62 37.82 -79.25
C ASP A 318 -1.94 37.09 -78.97
N LEU A 319 -2.81 36.96 -79.99
CA LEU A 319 -4.00 36.11 -79.90
C LEU A 319 -3.66 34.63 -79.61
N THR A 320 -2.62 34.12 -80.26
CA THR A 320 -2.15 32.74 -80.03
C THR A 320 -1.66 32.58 -78.58
N THR A 321 -0.95 33.58 -78.06
CA THR A 321 -0.45 33.58 -76.68
C THR A 321 -1.58 33.66 -75.64
N ILE A 322 -2.63 34.45 -75.91
CA ILE A 322 -3.84 34.48 -75.07
C ILE A 322 -4.52 33.10 -75.04
N ILE A 323 -4.76 32.50 -76.21
CA ILE A 323 -5.41 31.19 -76.31
C ILE A 323 -4.58 30.12 -75.61
N PHE A 324 -3.25 30.16 -75.77
CA PHE A 324 -2.33 29.25 -75.10
C PHE A 324 -2.40 29.40 -73.58
N SER A 325 -2.30 30.63 -73.08
CA SER A 325 -2.35 30.92 -71.64
C SER A 325 -3.70 30.52 -71.01
N GLY A 326 -4.82 30.72 -71.73
CA GLY A 326 -6.15 30.28 -71.30
C GLY A 326 -6.28 28.75 -71.22
N ARG A 327 -5.69 28.03 -72.18
CA ARG A 327 -5.64 26.56 -72.14
C ARG A 327 -4.78 26.04 -70.99
N GLN A 328 -3.63 26.67 -70.73
CA GLN A 328 -2.79 26.34 -69.59
C GLN A 328 -3.50 26.55 -68.25
N LEU A 329 -4.20 27.69 -68.10
CA LEU A 329 -4.98 27.98 -66.89
C LEU A 329 -6.09 26.96 -66.65
N LEU A 330 -6.83 26.58 -67.72
CA LEU A 330 -7.88 25.56 -67.61
C LEU A 330 -7.33 24.19 -67.22
N ALA A 331 -6.15 23.81 -67.75
CA ALA A 331 -5.48 22.57 -67.34
C ALA A 331 -5.12 22.60 -65.85
N LEU A 332 -4.51 23.68 -65.37
CA LEU A 332 -4.14 23.84 -63.96
C LEU A 332 -5.36 23.77 -63.02
N ILE A 333 -6.48 24.39 -63.40
CA ILE A 333 -7.73 24.33 -62.63
C ILE A 333 -8.25 22.88 -62.55
N ASN A 334 -8.24 22.15 -63.66
CA ASN A 334 -8.68 20.76 -63.68
C ASN A 334 -7.77 19.87 -62.83
N ASP A 335 -6.45 20.09 -62.87
CA ASP A 335 -5.49 19.36 -62.03
C ASP A 335 -5.76 19.59 -60.54
N ILE A 336 -6.06 20.84 -60.13
CA ILE A 336 -6.43 21.18 -58.74
C ILE A 336 -7.76 20.52 -58.34
N LEU A 337 -8.75 20.53 -59.22
CA LEU A 337 -10.04 19.89 -58.96
C LEU A 337 -9.90 18.38 -58.81
N ASP A 338 -9.09 17.74 -59.65
CA ASP A 338 -8.84 16.32 -59.59
C ASP A 338 -8.06 15.93 -58.33
N LEU A 339 -7.06 16.73 -57.92
CA LEU A 339 -6.39 16.56 -56.62
C LEU A 339 -7.39 16.67 -55.45
N SER A 340 -8.27 17.66 -55.45
CA SER A 340 -9.30 17.82 -54.41
C SER A 340 -10.27 16.64 -54.35
N LYS A 341 -10.66 16.07 -55.51
CA LYS A 341 -11.48 14.85 -55.55
C LYS A 341 -10.73 13.65 -54.98
N ILE A 342 -9.42 13.53 -55.20
CA ILE A 342 -8.59 12.47 -54.62
C ILE A 342 -8.54 12.62 -53.09
N GLU A 343 -8.21 13.80 -52.58
CA GLU A 343 -8.09 14.07 -51.13
C GLU A 343 -9.40 13.83 -50.38
N THR A 344 -10.54 14.17 -50.98
CA THR A 344 -11.86 13.97 -50.38
C THR A 344 -12.41 12.56 -50.57
N GLY A 345 -11.66 11.66 -51.22
CA GLY A 345 -12.10 10.30 -51.55
C GLY A 345 -13.28 10.25 -52.53
N LYS A 346 -13.53 11.34 -53.25
CA LYS A 346 -14.64 11.48 -54.21
C LYS A 346 -14.26 11.12 -55.64
N MET A 347 -12.98 10.86 -55.92
CA MET A 347 -12.56 10.38 -57.23
C MET A 347 -13.02 8.93 -57.42
N SER A 348 -13.97 8.71 -58.31
CA SER A 348 -14.34 7.36 -58.75
C SER A 348 -13.36 6.83 -59.79
N VAL A 349 -13.09 5.53 -59.73
CA VAL A 349 -12.31 4.77 -60.71
C VAL A 349 -13.29 3.83 -61.40
N SER A 350 -13.36 3.87 -62.73
CA SER A 350 -14.17 2.89 -63.48
C SER A 350 -13.30 1.71 -63.84
N PHE A 351 -13.64 0.51 -63.38
CA PHE A 351 -12.83 -0.70 -63.63
C PHE A 351 -13.44 -1.51 -64.77
N GLU A 352 -13.00 -1.25 -66.00
CA GLU A 352 -13.54 -1.86 -67.22
C GLU A 352 -12.42 -2.51 -68.05
N PRO A 353 -12.68 -3.63 -68.74
CA PRO A 353 -11.73 -4.18 -69.70
C PRO A 353 -11.49 -3.22 -70.87
N PHE A 354 -10.23 -2.95 -71.20
CA PHE A 354 -9.86 -2.16 -72.37
C PHE A 354 -8.60 -2.71 -73.06
N ASN A 355 -8.43 -2.38 -74.34
CA ASN A 355 -7.26 -2.75 -75.12
C ASN A 355 -6.10 -1.77 -74.83
N ALA A 356 -5.13 -2.22 -74.03
CA ALA A 356 -3.99 -1.42 -73.62
C ALA A 356 -3.12 -0.97 -74.82
N ALA A 357 -2.79 -1.87 -75.74
CA ALA A 357 -1.99 -1.54 -76.91
C ALA A 357 -2.68 -0.50 -77.81
N GLY A 358 -4.00 -0.61 -77.98
CA GLY A 358 -4.81 0.36 -78.71
C GLY A 358 -4.80 1.75 -78.07
N LEU A 359 -4.91 1.81 -76.73
CA LEU A 359 -4.84 3.07 -75.99
C LEU A 359 -3.48 3.74 -76.14
N VAL A 360 -2.38 2.99 -76.05
CA VAL A 360 -1.02 3.53 -76.22
C VAL A 360 -0.82 4.13 -77.61
N VAL A 361 -1.24 3.42 -78.65
CA VAL A 361 -1.18 3.91 -80.04
C VAL A 361 -1.99 5.19 -80.19
N GLN A 362 -3.21 5.22 -79.66
CA GLN A 362 -4.08 6.40 -79.72
C GLN A 362 -3.45 7.64 -79.08
N VAL A 363 -2.80 7.48 -77.91
CA VAL A 363 -2.11 8.59 -77.24
C VAL A 363 -0.90 9.06 -78.04
N CYS A 364 -0.09 8.14 -78.57
CA CYS A 364 1.08 8.47 -79.37
C CYS A 364 0.70 9.21 -80.66
N ASP A 365 -0.35 8.75 -81.35
CA ASP A 365 -0.87 9.37 -82.57
C ASP A 365 -1.39 10.79 -82.28
N ALA A 366 -2.15 10.96 -81.20
CA ALA A 366 -2.69 12.27 -80.81
C ALA A 366 -1.59 13.30 -80.52
N LEU A 367 -0.45 12.87 -79.99
CA LEU A 367 0.70 13.72 -79.64
C LEU A 367 1.81 13.74 -80.70
N SER A 368 1.63 13.05 -81.83
CA SER A 368 2.58 13.06 -82.95
C SER A 368 2.96 14.46 -83.47
N PRO A 369 2.05 15.46 -83.52
CA PRO A 369 2.42 16.82 -83.91
C PRO A 369 3.45 17.47 -82.97
N LEU A 370 3.34 17.23 -81.66
CA LEU A 370 4.27 17.76 -80.66
C LEU A 370 5.64 17.08 -80.77
N LEU A 371 5.64 15.77 -81.05
CA LEU A 371 6.85 15.00 -81.33
C LEU A 371 7.59 15.54 -82.58
N ALA A 372 6.84 15.86 -83.64
CA ALA A 372 7.37 16.44 -84.87
C ALA A 372 7.90 17.88 -84.68
N GLN A 373 7.21 18.69 -83.87
CA GLN A 373 7.61 20.07 -83.56
C GLN A 373 9.03 20.17 -82.96
N ASN A 374 9.39 19.20 -82.12
CA ASN A 374 10.72 19.12 -81.49
C ASN A 374 11.71 18.20 -82.24
N HIS A 375 11.35 17.74 -83.45
CA HIS A 375 12.14 16.85 -84.29
C HIS A 375 12.56 15.53 -83.60
N ASN A 376 11.71 15.02 -82.72
CA ASN A 376 11.96 13.77 -82.00
C ASN A 376 11.52 12.56 -82.84
N LYS A 377 12.08 11.39 -82.53
CA LYS A 377 11.69 10.09 -83.11
C LYS A 377 10.95 9.27 -82.07
N LEU A 378 9.88 8.59 -82.49
CA LEU A 378 9.14 7.65 -81.67
C LEU A 378 9.66 6.23 -81.91
N ASP A 379 10.05 5.53 -80.84
CA ASP A 379 10.21 4.07 -80.82
C ASP A 379 9.05 3.46 -80.03
N LEU A 380 8.12 2.80 -80.72
CA LEU A 380 6.89 2.28 -80.13
C LEU A 380 6.94 0.75 -80.04
N GLN A 381 6.97 0.23 -78.81
CA GLN A 381 7.11 -1.19 -78.51
C GLN A 381 5.87 -1.71 -77.77
N VAL A 382 4.82 -2.05 -78.53
CA VAL A 382 3.52 -2.52 -77.98
C VAL A 382 3.25 -4.01 -78.20
N GLU A 383 4.20 -4.74 -78.78
CA GLU A 383 4.03 -6.15 -79.15
C GLU A 383 3.71 -7.05 -77.95
N GLY A 384 4.29 -6.75 -76.78
CA GLY A 384 4.07 -7.50 -75.53
C GLY A 384 2.70 -7.31 -74.89
N ALA A 385 1.89 -6.36 -75.37
CA ALA A 385 0.53 -6.09 -74.87
C ALA A 385 -0.55 -6.24 -75.97
N LYS A 386 -0.17 -6.76 -77.14
CA LYS A 386 -1.06 -6.89 -78.30
C LYS A 386 -2.14 -7.95 -78.03
N ASN A 387 -3.40 -7.61 -78.31
CA ASN A 387 -4.58 -8.48 -78.16
C ASN A 387 -4.87 -8.94 -76.71
N VAL A 388 -4.36 -8.24 -75.70
CA VAL A 388 -4.69 -8.51 -74.28
C VAL A 388 -5.59 -7.39 -73.77
N GLU A 389 -6.73 -7.75 -73.19
CA GLU A 389 -7.56 -6.82 -72.45
C GLU A 389 -7.06 -6.69 -71.02
N VAL A 390 -6.96 -5.45 -70.55
CA VAL A 390 -6.57 -5.12 -69.18
C VAL A 390 -7.78 -4.52 -68.49
N ALA A 391 -8.12 -5.00 -67.30
CA ALA A 391 -9.17 -4.41 -66.50
C ALA A 391 -8.56 -3.28 -65.66
N SER A 392 -8.93 -2.02 -65.96
CA SER A 392 -8.56 -0.83 -65.19
C SER A 392 -9.42 0.36 -65.65
N ASP A 393 -9.07 1.57 -65.22
CA ASP A 393 -9.68 2.80 -65.70
C ASP A 393 -8.94 3.33 -66.93
N ALA A 394 -9.48 3.02 -68.11
CA ALA A 394 -8.90 3.40 -69.39
C ALA A 394 -8.65 4.92 -69.49
N ALA A 395 -9.56 5.75 -68.96
CA ALA A 395 -9.43 7.20 -69.02
C ALA A 395 -8.29 7.70 -68.13
N LYS A 396 -8.14 7.16 -66.93
CA LYS A 396 -7.01 7.51 -66.04
C LYS A 396 -5.68 7.00 -66.58
N VAL A 397 -5.64 5.79 -67.14
CA VAL A 397 -4.43 5.25 -67.78
C VAL A 397 -4.05 6.11 -68.99
N GLN A 398 -5.02 6.55 -69.79
CA GLN A 398 -4.81 7.47 -70.90
C GLN A 398 -4.23 8.80 -70.41
N GLN A 399 -4.77 9.36 -69.34
CA GLN A 399 -4.30 10.60 -68.73
C GLN A 399 -2.85 10.47 -68.24
N ILE A 400 -2.51 9.39 -67.53
CA ILE A 400 -1.15 9.10 -67.06
C ILE A 400 -0.19 9.05 -68.25
N LEU A 401 -0.53 8.27 -69.29
CA LEU A 401 0.33 8.12 -70.45
C LEU A 401 0.48 9.43 -71.24
N THR A 402 -0.60 10.19 -71.37
CA THR A 402 -0.59 11.51 -72.03
C THR A 402 0.34 12.47 -71.29
N ASN A 403 0.30 12.51 -69.96
CA ASN A 403 1.16 13.36 -69.14
C ASN A 403 2.64 12.94 -69.26
N LEU A 404 2.94 11.65 -69.18
CA LEU A 404 4.31 11.15 -69.33
C LEU A 404 4.86 11.40 -70.74
N PHE A 405 4.10 11.07 -71.78
CA PHE A 405 4.53 11.20 -73.17
C PHE A 405 4.65 12.66 -73.63
N SER A 406 3.74 13.54 -73.18
CA SER A 406 3.84 14.97 -73.46
C SER A 406 5.05 15.62 -72.76
N ASN A 407 5.37 15.19 -71.53
CA ASN A 407 6.59 15.61 -70.84
C ASN A 407 7.86 15.16 -71.60
N ALA A 408 7.92 13.90 -72.02
CA ALA A 408 9.01 13.40 -72.85
C ALA A 408 9.18 14.21 -74.14
N CYS A 409 8.07 14.51 -74.83
CA CYS A 409 8.07 15.36 -76.04
C CYS A 409 8.57 16.77 -75.77
N LYS A 410 8.26 17.35 -74.59
CA LYS A 410 8.64 18.71 -74.19
C LYS A 410 10.14 18.83 -73.87
N PHE A 411 10.71 17.84 -73.17
CA PHE A 411 12.08 17.91 -72.64
C PHE A 411 13.14 17.26 -73.54
N THR A 412 12.72 16.54 -74.58
CA THR A 412 13.62 16.03 -75.62
C THR A 412 13.57 16.91 -76.87
N LYS A 413 14.72 17.18 -77.49
CA LYS A 413 14.84 17.84 -78.79
C LYS A 413 15.82 17.08 -79.67
N ASN A 414 15.46 16.81 -80.92
CA ASN A 414 16.26 16.00 -81.86
C ASN A 414 16.66 14.62 -81.30
N GLY A 415 15.82 14.04 -80.43
CA GLY A 415 16.13 12.81 -79.70
C GLY A 415 15.20 11.65 -80.01
N VAL A 416 15.23 10.63 -79.16
CA VAL A 416 14.38 9.44 -79.26
C VAL A 416 13.53 9.32 -78.00
N ILE A 417 12.24 9.05 -78.19
CA ILE A 417 11.30 8.74 -77.12
C ILE A 417 10.81 7.32 -77.35
N THR A 418 11.02 6.45 -76.37
CA THR A 418 10.63 5.04 -76.40
C THR A 418 9.40 4.83 -75.53
N VAL A 419 8.34 4.27 -76.10
CA VAL A 419 7.12 3.92 -75.36
C VAL A 419 6.93 2.41 -75.41
N VAL A 420 6.93 1.77 -74.24
CA VAL A 420 6.82 0.32 -74.10
C VAL A 420 5.51 -0.05 -73.41
N ALA A 421 4.77 -0.99 -74.00
CA ALA A 421 3.63 -1.65 -73.37
C ALA A 421 3.80 -3.17 -73.46
N LYS A 422 3.92 -3.83 -72.30
CA LYS A 422 4.02 -5.28 -72.20
C LYS A 422 3.26 -5.83 -71.00
N ILE A 423 2.85 -7.10 -71.09
CA ILE A 423 2.31 -7.84 -69.95
C ILE A 423 3.43 -8.64 -69.29
N GLU A 424 3.68 -8.40 -68.01
CA GLU A 424 4.61 -9.16 -67.18
C GLU A 424 3.90 -9.60 -65.91
N GLU A 425 4.03 -10.87 -65.52
CA GLU A 425 3.44 -11.42 -64.28
C GLU A 425 1.97 -11.05 -64.06
N ASN A 426 1.18 -11.04 -65.14
CA ASN A 426 -0.25 -10.70 -65.14
C ASN A 426 -0.55 -9.22 -64.80
N GLN A 427 0.42 -8.33 -65.00
CA GLN A 427 0.29 -6.88 -64.87
C GLN A 427 0.66 -6.17 -66.18
N LEU A 428 0.02 -5.03 -66.45
CA LEU A 428 0.39 -4.16 -67.55
C LEU A 428 1.55 -3.26 -67.12
N LEU A 429 2.70 -3.41 -67.79
CA LEU A 429 3.82 -2.50 -67.66
C LEU A 429 3.79 -1.48 -68.79
N LEU A 430 3.65 -0.21 -68.41
CA LEU A 430 3.77 0.95 -69.30
C LEU A 430 5.03 1.73 -68.93
N SER A 431 5.86 2.03 -69.92
CA SER A 431 7.07 2.84 -69.74
C SER A 431 7.20 3.87 -70.84
N VAL A 432 7.61 5.08 -70.47
CA VAL A 432 8.01 6.14 -71.38
C VAL A 432 9.43 6.53 -71.01
N ALA A 433 10.37 6.39 -71.95
CA ALA A 433 11.76 6.76 -71.78
C ALA A 433 12.14 7.79 -72.84
N ASP A 434 12.90 8.80 -72.46
CA ASP A 434 13.32 9.87 -73.36
C ASP A 434 14.83 10.11 -73.27
N SER A 435 15.41 10.65 -74.34
CA SER A 435 16.84 10.96 -74.42
C SER A 435 17.14 12.44 -74.09
N GLY A 436 16.26 13.10 -73.32
CA GLY A 436 16.32 14.51 -72.99
C GLY A 436 17.29 14.83 -71.85
N ILE A 437 17.10 16.00 -71.25
CA ILE A 437 18.00 16.58 -70.24
C ILE A 437 18.02 15.82 -68.90
N GLY A 438 17.04 14.93 -68.65
CA GLY A 438 16.87 14.26 -67.36
C GLY A 438 16.49 15.21 -66.22
N MET A 439 16.52 14.69 -65.00
CA MET A 439 16.37 15.46 -63.77
C MET A 439 17.66 15.38 -62.95
N THR A 440 17.90 16.37 -62.09
CA THR A 440 18.92 16.29 -61.03
C THR A 440 18.55 15.21 -60.01
N GLU A 441 19.51 14.73 -59.21
CA GLU A 441 19.24 13.74 -58.17
C GLU A 441 18.43 14.31 -56.98
N GLU A 442 18.48 15.63 -56.78
CA GLU A 442 17.51 16.41 -55.99
C GLU A 442 16.29 16.76 -56.84
#